data_AF-A0A3G8WT72-F1
#
_entry.id   AF-A0A3G8WT72-F1
#
_cell.length_a   1.000
_cell.length_b   1.000
_cell.length_c   1.000
_cell.angle_alpha   90.00
_cell.angle_beta   90.00
_cell.angle_gamma   90.00
#
_symmetry.space_group_name_H-M   'P 1'
#
loop_
_entity.id
_entity.type
_entity.pdbx_description
1 polymer ?
#
loop_
_entity_poly.entity_id
_entity_poly.type
_entity_poly.pdbx_seq_one_letter_code
_entity_poly.pdbx_strand_id
1 'polypeptide(L)'
;MTDWKFDSFIEVDKEYRVEGLNIWNHYWHCSDRKVEVKGPYEGQVYYFKEYCIETPEKKVNFVAGEFINGQIGIYLKDDLRDKNL
;
A
#
# COMPACT_ATOMS: atom_id res chain seq x y z
N MET A 1 6.65 6.69 14.85
CA MET A 1 6.90 6.35 13.44
C MET A 1 5.60 5.74 12.93
N THR A 2 5.19 6.00 11.69
CA THR A 2 3.98 5.36 11.16
C THR A 2 4.33 3.93 10.80
N ASP A 3 3.71 2.96 11.47
CA ASP A 3 3.98 1.54 11.24
C ASP A 3 3.19 1.06 10.03
N TRP A 4 3.88 0.96 8.91
CA TRP A 4 3.36 0.37 7.68
C TRP A 4 3.55 -1.14 7.72
N LYS A 5 2.44 -1.88 7.64
CA LYS A 5 2.43 -3.34 7.68
C LYS A 5 2.16 -3.88 6.28
N PHE A 6 2.89 -4.94 5.95
CA PHE A 6 2.63 -5.69 4.73
C PHE A 6 1.18 -6.19 4.76
N ASP A 7 0.45 -5.94 3.68
CA ASP A 7 -0.93 -6.39 3.54
C ASP A 7 -1.05 -7.54 2.55
N SER A 8 -0.67 -7.32 1.30
CA SER A 8 -0.78 -8.33 0.26
C SER A 8 0.22 -8.10 -0.86
N PHE A 9 0.50 -9.16 -1.60
CA PHE A 9 0.95 -9.03 -2.98
C PHE A 9 -0.28 -8.80 -3.86
N ILE A 10 -0.18 -7.88 -4.80
CA ILE A 10 -1.23 -7.63 -5.79
C ILE A 10 -0.79 -8.12 -7.16
N GLU A 11 -1.77 -8.58 -7.93
CA GLU A 11 -1.60 -8.93 -9.33
C GLU A 11 -2.15 -7.79 -10.17
N VAL A 12 -1.48 -7.48 -11.28
CA VAL A 12 -1.98 -6.52 -12.26
C VAL A 12 -3.33 -7.02 -12.79
N ASP A 13 -4.26 -6.10 -12.99
CA ASP A 13 -5.64 -6.35 -13.45
C ASP A 13 -6.53 -7.18 -12.52
N LYS A 14 -6.04 -7.56 -11.33
CA LYS A 14 -6.86 -8.18 -10.29
C LYS A 14 -7.32 -7.13 -9.29
N GLU A 15 -8.62 -7.09 -9.03
CA GLU A 15 -9.20 -6.17 -8.06
C GLU A 15 -8.52 -6.29 -6.69
N TYR A 16 -8.11 -5.14 -6.15
CA TYR A 16 -7.62 -5.03 -4.79
C TYR A 16 -8.20 -3.76 -4.16
N ARG A 17 -8.78 -3.90 -2.97
CA ARG A 17 -9.51 -2.82 -2.31
C ARG A 17 -8.82 -2.38 -1.02
N VAL A 18 -8.71 -1.07 -0.84
CA VAL A 18 -8.31 -0.45 0.42
C VAL A 18 -9.48 0.36 0.96
N GLU A 19 -9.93 0.01 2.17
CA GLU A 19 -11.16 0.56 2.77
C GLU A 19 -12.38 0.49 1.81
N GLY A 20 -12.50 -0.58 1.02
CA GLY A 20 -13.59 -0.77 0.04
C GLY A 20 -13.40 -0.07 -1.32
N LEU A 21 -12.35 0.75 -1.48
CA LEU A 21 -12.01 1.43 -2.74
C LEU A 21 -11.08 0.56 -3.58
N ASN A 22 -11.48 0.18 -4.79
CA ASN A 22 -10.61 -0.55 -5.71
C ASN A 22 -9.51 0.39 -6.22
N ILE A 23 -8.26 0.13 -5.83
CA ILE A 23 -7.16 1.06 -6.09
C ILE A 23 -6.86 1.22 -7.58
N TRP A 24 -7.10 0.19 -8.40
CA TRP A 24 -6.82 0.23 -9.84
C TRP A 24 -7.74 1.18 -10.63
N ASN A 25 -8.90 1.51 -10.08
CA ASN A 25 -9.88 2.38 -10.73
C ASN A 25 -9.56 3.88 -10.56
N HIS A 26 -8.47 4.22 -9.87
CA HIS A 26 -8.13 5.58 -9.53
C HIS A 26 -6.68 5.91 -9.85
N TYR A 27 -6.40 7.20 -10.01
CA TYR A 27 -5.04 7.68 -10.17
C TYR A 27 -4.29 7.63 -8.84
N TRP A 28 -3.08 7.07 -8.86
CA TRP A 28 -2.23 6.98 -7.67
C TRP A 28 -1.31 8.21 -7.62
N HIS A 29 -1.59 9.13 -6.71
CA HIS A 29 -0.71 10.26 -6.45
C HIS A 29 0.53 9.78 -5.72
N CYS A 30 1.65 9.76 -6.44
CA CYS A 30 2.95 9.42 -5.89
C CYS A 30 3.48 10.53 -4.98
N SER A 31 3.88 10.19 -3.76
CA SER A 31 4.68 11.08 -2.91
C SER A 31 6.15 11.08 -3.34
N ASP A 32 6.85 12.19 -3.14
CA ASP A 32 8.31 12.26 -3.29
C ASP A 32 9.06 11.55 -2.14
N ARG A 33 8.35 11.16 -1.09
CA ARG A 33 8.93 10.45 0.06
C ARG A 33 9.06 8.95 -0.20
N LYS A 34 10.19 8.39 0.22
CA LYS A 34 10.34 6.94 0.45
C LYS A 34 10.07 6.60 1.91
N VAL A 35 9.35 5.52 2.12
CA VAL A 35 8.97 4.96 3.41
C VAL A 35 9.76 3.68 3.61
N GLU A 36 10.39 3.57 4.77
CA GLU A 36 11.00 2.32 5.22
C GLU A 36 9.91 1.33 5.62
N VAL A 37 9.91 0.15 5.00
CA VAL A 37 8.98 -0.94 5.29
C VAL A 37 9.73 -2.26 5.44
N LYS A 38 9.20 -3.14 6.29
CA LYS A 38 9.74 -4.50 6.43
C LYS A 38 9.19 -5.40 5.34
N GLY A 39 10.06 -6.18 4.72
CA GLY A 39 9.65 -7.21 3.76
C GLY A 39 8.73 -8.24 4.40
N PRO A 40 7.88 -8.93 3.61
CA PRO A 40 7.08 -10.06 4.09
C PRO A 40 7.93 -11.28 4.45
N TYR A 41 9.17 -11.35 3.97
CA TYR A 41 10.16 -12.39 4.28
C TYR A 41 11.21 -11.85 5.26
N GLU A 42 11.70 -12.71 6.15
CA GLU A 42 12.47 -12.31 7.35
C GLU A 42 13.61 -11.32 7.08
N GLY A 43 13.59 -10.22 7.85
CA GLY A 43 14.73 -9.32 8.07
C GLY A 43 15.03 -8.31 6.96
N GLN A 44 14.37 -8.37 5.81
CA GLN A 44 14.65 -7.45 4.70
C GLN A 44 13.95 -6.11 4.90
N VAL A 45 14.66 -5.02 4.65
CA VAL A 45 14.14 -3.65 4.70
C VAL A 45 14.08 -3.09 3.30
N TYR A 46 12.95 -2.47 2.97
CA TYR A 46 12.68 -1.85 1.67
C TYR A 46 12.34 -0.38 1.84
N TYR A 47 12.67 0.43 0.83
CA TYR A 47 12.33 1.84 0.77
C TYR A 47 11.40 2.09 -0.42
N PHE A 48 10.11 2.03 -0.15
CA PHE A 48 9.05 2.14 -1.17
C PHE A 48 8.35 3.48 -1.12
N LYS A 49 7.68 3.84 -2.21
CA LYS A 49 6.98 5.13 -2.29
C LYS A 49 5.61 5.02 -1.64
N GLU A 50 5.20 6.10 -0.99
CA GLU A 50 3.83 6.28 -0.55
C GLU A 50 2.99 6.81 -1.71
N TYR A 51 1.81 6.24 -1.86
CA TYR A 51 0.80 6.64 -2.81
C TYR A 51 -0.47 7.06 -2.08
N CYS A 52 -1.20 7.97 -2.71
CA CYS A 52 -2.46 8.48 -2.23
C CYS A 52 -3.50 8.42 -3.34
N ILE A 53 -4.68 7.93 -3.01
CA ILE A 53 -5.87 8.08 -3.84
C ILE A 53 -6.79 9.08 -3.16
N GLU A 54 -7.20 10.11 -3.90
CA GLU A 54 -8.16 11.11 -3.43
C GLU A 54 -9.45 10.97 -4.23
N THR A 55 -10.56 10.75 -3.53
CA THR A 55 -11.91 10.81 -4.07
C THR A 55 -12.70 11.90 -3.36
N PRO A 56 -13.86 12.33 -3.89
CA PRO A 56 -14.71 13.30 -3.19
C PRO A 56 -15.13 12.85 -1.78
N GLU A 57 -15.16 11.55 -1.53
CA GLU A 57 -15.66 10.96 -0.28
C GLU A 57 -14.55 10.70 0.73
N LYS A 58 -13.34 10.36 0.27
CA LYS A 58 -12.23 9.97 1.15
C LYS A 58 -10.86 10.06 0.51
N LYS A 59 -9.86 10.01 1.38
CA LYS A 59 -8.44 9.94 1.04
C LYS A 59 -7.84 8.66 1.60
N VAL A 60 -7.19 7.89 0.74
CA VAL A 60 -6.59 6.60 1.11
C VAL A 60 -5.09 6.64 0.80
N ASN A 61 -4.28 6.34 1.80
CA ASN A 61 -2.82 6.25 1.68
C ASN A 61 -2.37 4.80 1.78
N PHE A 62 -1.47 4.39 0.91
CA PHE A 62 -0.83 3.07 0.94
C PHE A 62 0.60 3.18 0.41
N VAL A 63 1.47 2.27 0.83
CA VAL A 63 2.82 2.17 0.28
C VAL A 63 2.84 1.00 -0.71
N ALA A 64 3.46 1.22 -1.87
CA ALA A 64 3.56 0.20 -2.91
C ALA A 64 4.97 0.12 -3.48
N GLY A 65 5.41 -1.09 -3.79
CA GLY A 65 6.71 -1.33 -4.39
C GLY A 65 6.83 -2.69 -5.05
N GLU A 66 7.61 -2.76 -6.11
CA GLU A 66 7.93 -4.00 -6.80
C GLU A 66 9.16 -4.66 -6.16
N PHE A 67 9.06 -5.94 -5.89
CA PHE A 67 10.15 -6.77 -5.39
C PHE A 67 10.96 -7.37 -6.53
N ILE A 68 12.14 -7.91 -6.22
CA ILE A 68 13.06 -8.48 -7.22
C ILE A 68 12.48 -9.64 -8.03
N ASN A 69 11.44 -10.30 -7.51
CA ASN A 69 10.73 -11.39 -8.18
C ASN A 69 9.56 -10.90 -9.06
N GLY A 70 9.41 -9.59 -9.25
CA GLY A 70 8.36 -8.98 -10.07
C GLY A 70 6.99 -8.88 -9.37
N GLN A 71 6.88 -9.25 -8.09
CA GLN A 71 5.64 -9.07 -7.34
C GLN A 71 5.52 -7.65 -6.82
N ILE A 72 4.31 -7.09 -6.82
CA ILE A 72 4.03 -5.77 -6.24
C ILE A 72 3.45 -5.96 -4.84
N GLY A 73 4.11 -5.42 -3.82
CA GLY A 73 3.62 -5.42 -2.45
C GLY A 73 2.83 -4.16 -2.13
N ILE A 74 1.76 -4.34 -1.36
CA ILE A 74 1.00 -3.25 -0.74
C ILE A 74 1.19 -3.28 0.77
N TYR A 75 1.35 -2.08 1.31
CA TYR A 75 1.52 -1.81 2.72
C TYR A 75 0.48 -0.80 3.19
N LEU A 76 -0.18 -1.12 4.29
CA LEU A 76 -1.21 -0.27 4.91
C LEU A 76 -0.76 0.15 6.30
N LYS A 77 -1.26 1.29 6.77
CA LYS A 77 -1.06 1.70 8.16
C LYS A 77 -1.89 0.82 9.09
N ASP A 78 -1.39 0.56 10.29
CA ASP A 78 -2.03 -0.34 11.25
C ASP A 78 -3.48 0.09 11.60
N ASP A 79 -3.75 1.39 11.64
CA ASP A 79 -5.07 1.99 11.88
C ASP A 79 -6.08 1.80 10.73
N LEU A 80 -5.62 1.37 9.55
CA LEU A 80 -6.50 1.02 8.43
C LEU A 80 -7.04 -0.42 8.52
N ARG A 81 -6.53 -1.25 9.45
CA ARG A 81 -7.03 -2.61 9.67
C ARG A 81 -8.20 -2.66 10.66
N ASP A 82 -8.29 -1.71 11.59
CA ASP A 82 -9.31 -1.67 12.66
C ASP A 82 -10.51 -0.76 12.35
N LYS A 83 -11.18 -0.95 11.20
CA LYS A 83 -12.51 -0.36 10.95
C LYS A 83 -13.59 -1.38 10.61
N ASN A 84 -13.43 -2.61 11.08
CA ASN A 84 -14.51 -3.59 11.15
C ASN A 84 -14.59 -4.18 12.57
N LEU A 85 -15.19 -3.42 13.48
CA LEU A 85 -15.87 -3.93 14.68
C LEU A 85 -17.23 -3.22 14.80
#